data_AF-A0A955IG91-F1
#
_entry.id   AF-A0A955IG91-F1
#
_cell.length_a   1.000
_cell.length_b   1.000
_cell.length_c   1.000
_cell.angle_alpha   90.00
_cell.angle_beta   90.00
_cell.angle_gamma   90.00
#
_symmetry.space_group_name_H-M   'P 1'
#
loop_
_entity.id
_entity.type
_entity.pdbx_description
1 polymer ?
#
loop_
_entity_poly.entity_id
_entity_poly.type
_entity_poly.pdbx_seq_one_letter_code
_entity_poly.pdbx_strand_id
1 'polypeptide(L)'
;MVPAPNDPLGVVPRWLSWIFRVGTLLLLTGYFFFVYCNFRAMLGDFGFHISTILSAGITTLLMSAMVVFLVGVPELPTVFLGHVRARRRFARGLCPRCAYDLRGPGGACPECGAPGEEPPAYRLTAAAVRRFAWILLVAWLFGSAIGEAWMLRDEASFRAAVELVASTPQAKPSTGDLSGLDQPGWQEGFFAAPGVQVHKIRRDRAWPASHSWMIWSPEHGFAAGTPFQLPRIPGWRPTEPAETGS
;
A
#
# COMPACT_ATOMS: atom_id res chain seq x y z
N MET A 1 14.14 18.18 -34.38
CA MET A 1 14.56 16.84 -33.93
C MET A 1 13.87 15.81 -34.79
N VAL A 2 14.59 15.21 -35.74
CA VAL A 2 14.08 14.07 -36.51
C VAL A 2 14.03 12.89 -35.54
N PRO A 3 12.87 12.24 -35.33
CA PRO A 3 12.80 11.03 -34.52
C PRO A 3 13.77 10.00 -35.12
N ALA A 4 14.55 9.33 -34.26
CA ALA A 4 15.50 8.35 -34.72
C ALA A 4 14.79 7.34 -35.66
N PRO A 5 15.39 6.95 -36.80
CA PRO A 5 14.73 6.12 -37.82
C PRO A 5 14.24 4.76 -37.32
N ASN A 6 14.65 4.36 -36.11
CA ASN A 6 14.24 3.13 -35.44
C ASN A 6 13.43 3.38 -34.16
N ASP A 7 12.68 4.48 -34.05
CA ASP A 7 11.91 4.73 -32.83
C ASP A 7 10.66 3.83 -32.77
N PRO A 8 10.66 2.72 -32.00
CA PRO A 8 9.48 1.86 -31.86
C PRO A 8 8.31 2.61 -31.21
N LEU A 9 8.56 3.80 -30.64
CA LEU A 9 7.55 4.68 -30.05
C LEU A 9 6.53 5.20 -31.07
N GLY A 10 6.81 5.12 -32.38
CA GLY A 10 5.83 5.48 -33.41
C GLY A 10 4.58 4.59 -33.43
N VAL A 11 4.63 3.41 -32.80
CA VAL A 11 3.52 2.45 -32.78
C VAL A 11 2.62 2.60 -31.55
N VAL A 12 3.15 3.13 -30.44
CA VAL A 12 2.41 3.19 -29.16
C VAL A 12 1.85 4.59 -28.94
N PRO A 13 0.51 4.74 -28.83
CA PRO A 13 -0.08 6.04 -28.51
C PRO A 13 0.45 6.56 -27.17
N ARG A 14 0.97 7.79 -27.15
CA ARG A 14 1.58 8.39 -25.94
C ARG A 14 0.63 8.41 -24.74
N TRP A 15 -0.67 8.60 -24.98
CA TRP A 15 -1.69 8.61 -23.93
C TRP A 15 -1.80 7.24 -23.22
N LEU A 16 -1.59 6.14 -23.94
CA LEU A 16 -1.65 4.79 -23.37
C LEU A 16 -0.49 4.55 -22.40
N SER A 17 0.73 4.94 -22.79
CA SER A 17 1.89 4.90 -21.88
C SER A 17 1.68 5.78 -20.65
N TRP A 18 1.03 6.93 -20.82
CA TRP A 18 0.67 7.82 -19.72
C TRP A 18 -0.31 7.16 -18.74
N ILE A 19 -1.37 6.52 -19.23
CA ILE A 19 -2.34 5.79 -18.38
C ILE A 19 -1.63 4.73 -17.55
N PHE A 20 -0.77 3.91 -18.15
CA PHE A 20 -0.05 2.87 -17.40
C PHE A 20 0.88 3.45 -16.33
N ARG A 21 1.55 4.57 -16.62
CA ARG A 21 2.42 5.26 -15.66
C ARG A 21 1.65 5.87 -14.50
N VAL A 22 0.55 6.57 -14.78
CA VAL A 22 -0.33 7.16 -13.76
C VAL A 22 -1.00 6.06 -12.94
N GLY A 23 -1.51 5.00 -13.59
CA GLY A 23 -2.08 3.84 -12.91
C GLY A 23 -1.07 3.16 -11.98
N THR A 24 0.19 2.98 -12.43
CA THR A 24 1.25 2.44 -11.58
C THR A 24 1.55 3.36 -10.40
N LEU A 25 1.64 4.68 -10.63
CA LEU A 25 1.84 5.67 -9.57
C LEU A 25 0.74 5.57 -8.51
N LEU A 26 -0.53 5.60 -8.91
CA LEU A 26 -1.68 5.51 -7.99
C LEU A 26 -1.70 4.19 -7.21
N LEU A 27 -1.45 3.07 -7.89
CA LEU A 27 -1.38 1.75 -7.26
C LEU A 27 -0.28 1.71 -6.20
N LEU A 28 0.91 2.20 -6.53
CA LEU A 28 2.04 2.24 -5.60
C LEU A 28 1.79 3.21 -4.44
N THR A 29 1.19 4.38 -4.68
CA THR A 29 0.79 5.30 -3.61
C THR A 29 -0.17 4.63 -2.62
N GLY A 30 -1.18 3.91 -3.12
CA GLY A 30 -2.11 3.14 -2.29
C GLY A 30 -1.42 2.02 -1.50
N TYR A 31 -0.49 1.31 -2.13
CA TYR A 31 0.34 0.30 -1.46
C TYR A 31 1.19 0.91 -0.34
N PHE A 32 1.91 2.00 -0.61
CA PHE A 32 2.74 2.68 0.38
C PHE A 32 1.91 3.27 1.53
N PHE A 33 0.75 3.85 1.25
CA PHE A 33 -0.22 4.26 2.26
C PHE A 33 -0.59 3.09 3.19
N PHE A 34 -0.97 1.96 2.61
CA PHE A 34 -1.38 0.78 3.36
C PHE A 34 -0.23 0.27 4.25
N VAL A 35 0.95 0.05 3.67
CA VAL A 35 2.13 -0.45 4.39
C VAL A 35 2.54 0.52 5.50
N TYR A 36 2.56 1.83 5.21
CA TYR A 36 2.90 2.86 6.18
C TYR A 36 1.97 2.84 7.38
N CYS A 37 0.64 2.84 7.17
CA CYS A 37 -0.33 2.78 8.27
C CYS A 37 -0.18 1.53 9.14
N ASN A 38 0.06 0.36 8.53
CA ASN A 38 0.26 -0.89 9.27
C ASN A 38 1.53 -0.83 10.14
N PHE A 39 2.66 -0.37 9.60
CA PHE A 39 3.88 -0.22 10.39
C PHE A 39 3.78 0.88 11.45
N ARG A 40 3.17 2.02 11.11
CA ARG A 40 2.95 3.12 12.05
C ARG A 40 2.10 2.69 13.24
N ALA A 41 1.13 1.80 13.01
CA ALA A 41 0.31 1.20 14.05
C ALA A 41 1.08 0.19 14.91
N MET A 42 1.96 -0.62 14.32
CA MET A 42 2.81 -1.57 15.03
C MET A 42 3.83 -0.92 15.98
N LEU A 43 4.28 0.31 15.69
CA LEU A 43 5.21 1.01 16.57
C LEU A 43 4.59 1.43 17.91
N GLY A 44 3.25 1.50 18.02
CA GLY A 44 2.57 1.78 19.29
C GLY A 44 2.66 3.23 19.79
N ASP A 45 3.36 4.12 19.06
CA ASP A 45 3.49 5.53 19.43
C ASP A 45 2.22 6.33 19.10
N PHE A 46 1.94 7.32 19.95
CA PHE A 46 0.82 8.25 19.80
C PHE A 46 1.36 9.69 19.61
N GLY A 47 0.91 10.41 18.59
CA GLY A 47 1.36 11.77 18.27
C GLY A 47 2.43 11.87 17.17
N PHE A 48 2.96 13.09 16.99
CA PHE A 48 3.91 13.46 15.94
C PHE A 48 5.34 13.39 16.47
N HIS A 49 6.02 12.27 16.22
CA HIS A 49 7.42 12.08 16.57
C HIS A 49 8.24 11.83 15.31
N ILE A 50 9.26 12.68 15.07
CA ILE A 50 10.10 12.61 13.88
C ILE A 50 10.80 11.24 13.79
N SER A 51 11.24 10.69 14.92
CA SER A 51 11.84 9.35 14.98
C SER A 51 10.90 8.27 14.45
N THR A 52 9.64 8.27 14.89
CA THR A 52 8.62 7.31 14.49
C THR A 52 8.30 7.43 13.00
N ILE A 53 8.20 8.66 12.48
CA ILE A 53 7.96 8.93 11.05
C ILE A 53 9.12 8.41 10.20
N LEU A 54 10.37 8.68 10.60
CA LEU A 54 11.56 8.22 9.91
C LEU A 54 11.67 6.69 9.94
N SER A 55 11.46 6.07 11.10
CA SER A 55 11.47 4.61 11.25
C SER A 55 10.39 3.94 10.40
N ALA A 56 9.15 4.44 10.44
CA ALA A 56 8.06 3.92 9.60
C ALA A 56 8.37 4.10 8.10
N GLY A 57 8.91 5.26 7.70
CA GLY A 57 9.30 5.54 6.33
C GLY A 57 10.40 4.60 5.80
N ILE A 58 11.46 4.38 6.60
CA ILE A 58 12.57 3.49 6.26
C ILE A 58 12.10 2.03 6.19
N THR A 59 11.36 1.56 7.19
CA THR A 59 10.83 0.18 7.19
C THR A 59 9.90 -0.05 6.00
N THR A 60 9.09 0.94 5.65
CA THR A 60 8.23 0.90 4.44
C THR A 60 9.07 0.74 3.17
N LEU A 61 10.18 1.47 3.02
CA LEU A 61 11.09 1.29 1.88
C LEU A 61 11.72 -0.10 1.84
N LEU A 62 12.20 -0.60 2.99
CA LEU A 62 12.82 -1.94 3.09
C LEU A 62 11.85 -3.04 2.67
N MET A 63 10.61 -3.01 3.16
CA MET A 63 9.56 -3.97 2.80
C MET A 63 9.16 -3.87 1.32
N SER A 64 9.40 -2.72 0.71
CA SER A 64 9.08 -2.46 -0.69
C SER A 64 10.19 -2.88 -1.65
N ALA A 65 11.25 -3.54 -1.19
CA ALA A 65 12.31 -4.06 -2.06
C ALA A 65 11.74 -4.99 -3.17
N MET A 66 10.69 -5.76 -2.87
CA MET A 66 10.04 -6.63 -3.85
C MET A 66 9.26 -5.87 -4.93
N VAL A 67 8.87 -4.63 -4.69
CA VAL A 67 8.17 -3.77 -5.67
C VAL A 67 9.08 -3.45 -6.86
N VAL A 68 10.40 -3.54 -6.70
CA VAL A 68 11.37 -3.31 -7.78
C VAL A 68 11.16 -4.24 -8.98
N PHE A 69 10.61 -5.45 -8.76
CA PHE A 69 10.26 -6.36 -9.85
C PHE A 69 9.13 -5.83 -10.76
N LEU A 70 8.39 -4.81 -10.34
CA LEU A 70 7.36 -4.14 -11.15
C LEU A 70 7.93 -3.10 -12.12
N VAL A 71 9.25 -2.98 -12.27
CA VAL A 71 9.91 -2.03 -13.18
C VAL A 71 9.41 -2.11 -14.63
N GLY A 72 8.98 -3.29 -15.08
CA GLY A 72 8.42 -3.50 -16.41
C GLY A 72 6.97 -3.04 -16.60
N VAL A 73 6.20 -2.87 -15.52
CA VAL A 73 4.75 -2.59 -15.58
C VAL A 73 4.43 -1.28 -16.32
N PRO A 74 5.10 -0.14 -16.04
CA PRO A 74 4.83 1.11 -16.77
C PRO A 74 5.22 1.08 -18.25
N GLU A 75 6.05 0.12 -18.65
CA GLU A 75 6.54 -0.04 -20.03
C GLU A 75 5.80 -1.17 -20.78
N LEU A 76 4.81 -1.82 -20.16
CA LEU A 76 4.02 -2.90 -20.77
C LEU A 76 3.43 -2.54 -22.15
N PRO A 77 2.84 -1.35 -22.37
CA PRO A 77 2.32 -1.00 -23.70
C PRO A 77 3.43 -0.99 -24.76
N THR A 78 4.61 -0.46 -24.43
CA THR A 78 5.78 -0.42 -25.31
C THR A 78 6.30 -1.82 -25.59
N VAL A 79 6.44 -2.66 -24.57
CA VAL A 79 6.90 -4.05 -24.70
C VAL A 79 5.93 -4.86 -25.56
N PHE A 80 4.63 -4.76 -25.28
CA PHE A 80 3.63 -5.58 -25.93
C PHE A 80 3.38 -5.17 -27.39
N LEU A 81 3.14 -3.88 -27.64
CA LEU A 81 2.84 -3.38 -28.98
C LEU A 81 4.09 -3.25 -29.85
N GLY A 82 5.21 -2.82 -29.26
CA GLY A 82 6.45 -2.56 -29.99
C GLY A 82 7.30 -3.80 -30.24
N HIS A 83 7.31 -4.78 -29.32
CA HIS A 83 8.19 -5.94 -29.43
C HIS A 83 7.43 -7.26 -29.55
N VAL A 84 6.52 -7.58 -28.62
CA VAL A 84 5.83 -8.89 -28.62
C VAL A 84 4.96 -9.06 -29.87
N ARG A 85 4.13 -8.06 -30.18
CA ARG A 85 3.26 -8.09 -31.38
C ARG A 85 4.07 -8.05 -32.67
N ALA A 86 5.11 -7.20 -32.72
CA ALA A 86 6.01 -7.10 -33.87
C ALA A 86 6.70 -8.43 -34.17
N ARG A 87 7.28 -9.08 -33.14
CA ARG A 87 7.97 -10.37 -33.28
C ARG A 87 7.02 -11.49 -33.69
N ARG A 88 5.81 -11.53 -33.12
CA ARG A 88 4.77 -12.51 -33.53
C ARG A 88 4.36 -12.36 -34.99
N ARG A 89 4.31 -11.14 -35.51
CA ARG A 89 4.02 -10.88 -36.94
C ARG A 89 5.18 -11.34 -37.82
N PHE A 90 6.40 -10.97 -37.45
CA PHE A 90 7.61 -11.37 -38.18
C PHE A 90 7.75 -12.89 -38.27
N ALA A 91 7.50 -13.61 -37.17
CA ALA A 91 7.52 -15.08 -37.13
C ALA A 91 6.47 -15.74 -38.06
N ARG A 92 5.45 -15.00 -38.50
CA ARG A 92 4.44 -15.45 -39.46
C ARG A 92 4.74 -15.01 -40.91
N GLY A 93 5.91 -14.43 -41.15
CA GLY A 93 6.26 -13.83 -42.44
C GLY A 93 5.52 -12.52 -42.73
N LEU A 94 4.98 -11.83 -41.72
CA LEU A 94 4.31 -10.54 -41.88
C LEU A 94 5.20 -9.40 -41.40
N CYS A 95 5.11 -8.24 -42.05
CA CYS A 95 5.81 -7.03 -41.63
C CYS A 95 5.45 -6.65 -40.19
N PRO A 96 6.42 -6.41 -39.30
CA PRO A 96 6.15 -6.09 -37.90
C PRO A 96 5.33 -4.79 -37.73
N ARG A 97 5.48 -3.84 -38.65
CA ARG A 97 4.85 -2.50 -38.61
C ARG A 97 3.43 -2.50 -39.18
N CYS A 98 3.27 -2.78 -40.48
CA CYS A 98 1.97 -2.70 -41.17
C CYS A 98 1.23 -4.04 -41.32
N ALA A 99 1.88 -5.17 -41.00
CA ALA A 99 1.35 -6.54 -41.20
C ALA A 99 1.19 -6.99 -42.67
N TYR A 100 1.85 -6.33 -43.63
CA TYR A 100 1.96 -6.79 -45.03
C TYR A 100 2.69 -8.13 -45.13
N ASP A 101 2.32 -8.99 -46.08
CA ASP A 101 2.95 -10.30 -46.28
C ASP A 101 4.33 -10.19 -46.95
N LEU A 102 5.37 -10.60 -46.23
CA LEU A 102 6.78 -10.55 -46.67
C LEU A 102 7.26 -11.89 -47.27
N ARG A 103 6.38 -12.87 -47.50
CA ARG A 103 6.77 -14.18 -48.06
C ARG A 103 7.13 -14.15 -49.55
N GLY A 104 7.05 -12.99 -50.20
CA GLY A 104 7.48 -12.78 -51.59
C GLY A 104 8.96 -12.40 -51.75
N PRO A 105 9.48 -12.33 -52.99
CA PRO A 105 10.85 -11.89 -53.25
C PRO A 105 11.01 -10.40 -52.96
N GLY A 106 11.69 -10.04 -51.87
CA GLY A 106 12.05 -8.65 -51.59
C GLY A 106 12.47 -8.38 -50.13
N GLY A 107 13.51 -7.55 -49.97
CA GLY A 107 14.07 -7.17 -48.67
C GLY A 107 13.19 -6.23 -47.83
N ALA A 108 12.87 -5.03 -48.33
CA ALA A 108 12.07 -4.04 -47.60
C ALA A 108 10.56 -4.20 -47.89
N CYS A 109 9.72 -3.86 -46.91
CA CYS A 109 8.27 -3.89 -47.05
C CYS A 109 7.79 -2.85 -48.08
N PRO A 110 7.00 -3.22 -49.10
CA PRO A 110 6.55 -2.29 -50.14
C PRO A 110 5.57 -1.23 -49.65
N GLU A 111 4.81 -1.51 -48.58
CA GLU A 111 3.80 -0.58 -48.04
C GLU A 111 4.40 0.51 -47.16
N CYS A 112 5.26 0.11 -46.22
CA CYS A 112 5.76 1.01 -45.17
C CYS A 112 7.26 1.29 -45.24
N GLY A 113 7.98 0.65 -46.17
CA GLY A 113 9.43 0.76 -46.31
C GLY A 113 10.24 0.15 -45.17
N ALA A 114 9.62 -0.51 -44.19
CA ALA A 114 10.35 -1.11 -43.07
C ALA A 114 11.26 -2.25 -43.57
N PRO A 115 12.50 -2.38 -43.04
CA PRO A 115 13.37 -3.49 -43.41
C PRO A 115 12.74 -4.83 -43.01
N GLY A 116 12.90 -5.86 -43.84
CA GLY A 116 12.47 -7.23 -43.57
C GLY A 116 13.34 -7.97 -42.54
N GLU A 117 13.86 -7.25 -41.54
CA GLU A 117 14.74 -7.78 -40.51
C GLU A 117 13.96 -8.17 -39.25
N GLU A 118 14.47 -9.13 -38.47
CA GLU A 118 13.84 -9.50 -37.19
C GLU A 118 13.89 -8.29 -36.24
N PRO A 119 12.77 -7.91 -35.62
CA PRO A 119 12.77 -6.81 -34.65
C PRO A 119 13.67 -7.16 -33.45
N PRO A 120 14.48 -6.19 -32.95
CA PRO A 120 15.40 -6.44 -31.86
C PRO A 120 14.66 -6.85 -30.58
N ALA A 121 15.29 -7.74 -29.80
CA ALA A 121 14.78 -8.16 -28.50
C ALA A 121 14.67 -6.95 -27.54
N TYR A 122 13.57 -6.90 -26.77
CA TYR A 122 13.38 -5.86 -25.77
C TYR A 122 14.51 -5.91 -24.73
N ARG A 123 15.11 -4.75 -24.45
CA ARG A 123 16.11 -4.56 -23.39
C ARG A 123 15.60 -3.53 -22.40
N LEU A 124 15.70 -3.84 -21.11
CA LEU A 124 15.38 -2.88 -20.06
C LEU A 124 16.40 -1.73 -20.13
N THR A 125 15.96 -0.56 -20.54
CA THR A 125 16.84 0.60 -20.71
C THR A 125 17.04 1.34 -19.38
N ALA A 126 18.20 1.98 -19.20
CA ALA A 126 18.45 2.84 -18.03
C ALA A 126 17.40 3.96 -17.90
N ALA A 127 16.85 4.44 -19.02
CA ALA A 127 15.76 5.41 -19.02
C ALA A 127 14.46 4.85 -18.42
N ALA A 128 14.12 3.59 -18.70
CA ALA A 128 12.96 2.92 -18.08
C ALA A 128 13.15 2.76 -16.56
N VAL A 129 14.33 2.30 -16.14
CA VAL A 129 14.69 2.18 -14.71
C VAL A 129 14.60 3.53 -14.00
N ARG A 130 15.16 4.59 -14.60
CA ARG A 130 15.11 5.95 -14.04
C ARG A 130 13.68 6.47 -13.90
N ARG A 131 12.80 6.24 -14.88
CA ARG A 131 11.38 6.63 -14.79
C ARG A 131 10.67 5.88 -13.68
N PHE A 132 10.91 4.58 -13.57
CA PHE A 132 10.31 3.77 -12.50
C PHE A 132 10.80 4.22 -11.12
N ALA A 133 12.10 4.50 -10.96
CA ALA A 133 12.67 5.03 -9.72
C ALA A 133 11.99 6.35 -9.30
N TRP A 134 11.73 7.25 -10.26
CA TRP A 134 10.97 8.48 -9.99
C TRP A 134 9.53 8.20 -9.56
N ILE A 135 8.82 7.30 -10.25
CA ILE A 135 7.47 6.91 -9.87
C ILE A 135 7.47 6.33 -8.45
N LEU A 136 8.42 5.46 -8.12
CA LEU A 136 8.54 4.82 -6.81
C LEU A 136 8.79 5.86 -5.71
N LEU A 137 9.72 6.80 -5.94
CA LEU A 137 10.03 7.87 -4.99
C LEU A 137 8.81 8.76 -4.72
N VAL A 138 8.13 9.22 -5.78
CA VAL A 138 6.93 10.06 -5.66
C VAL A 138 5.82 9.27 -4.95
N ALA A 139 5.57 8.02 -5.35
CA ALA A 139 4.56 7.18 -4.73
C ALA A 139 4.80 6.98 -3.22
N TRP A 140 6.06 6.73 -2.83
CA TRP A 140 6.46 6.55 -1.43
C TRP A 140 6.23 7.81 -0.60
N LEU A 141 6.67 8.96 -1.10
CA LEU A 141 6.51 10.25 -0.41
C LEU A 141 5.02 10.57 -0.19
N PHE A 142 4.21 10.50 -1.26
CA PHE A 142 2.78 10.80 -1.17
C PHE A 142 2.03 9.77 -0.33
N GLY A 143 2.31 8.47 -0.51
CA GLY A 143 1.67 7.39 0.26
C GLY A 143 1.94 7.51 1.76
N SER A 144 3.20 7.78 2.13
CA SER A 144 3.59 7.98 3.53
C SER A 144 2.97 9.24 4.13
N ALA A 145 2.94 10.36 3.38
CA ALA A 145 2.32 11.60 3.84
C ALA A 145 0.81 11.47 4.06
N ILE A 146 0.10 10.79 3.14
CA ILE A 146 -1.33 10.49 3.30
C ILE A 146 -1.54 9.57 4.51
N GLY A 147 -0.68 8.57 4.68
CA GLY A 147 -0.73 7.63 5.80
C GLY A 147 -0.58 8.33 7.15
N GLU A 148 0.39 9.24 7.27
CA GLU A 148 0.60 10.01 8.50
C GLU A 148 -0.59 10.95 8.79
N ALA A 149 -1.09 11.67 7.78
CA ALA A 149 -2.25 12.53 7.94
C ALA A 149 -3.51 11.75 8.38
N TRP A 150 -3.68 10.53 7.85
CA TRP A 150 -4.76 9.63 8.25
C TRP A 150 -4.63 9.20 9.71
N MET A 151 -3.43 8.80 10.14
CA MET A 151 -3.16 8.38 11.52
C MET A 151 -3.37 9.52 12.52
N LEU A 152 -2.89 10.73 12.22
CA LEU A 152 -3.10 11.90 13.07
C LEU A 152 -4.59 12.25 13.21
N ARG A 153 -5.36 12.11 12.13
CA ARG A 153 -6.82 12.31 12.17
C ARG A 153 -7.52 11.28 13.05
N ASP A 154 -7.13 10.01 12.95
CA ASP A 154 -7.68 8.94 13.79
C ASP A 154 -7.39 9.21 15.28
N GLU A 155 -6.15 9.59 15.61
CA GLU A 155 -5.74 9.92 16.98
C GLU A 155 -6.46 11.16 17.52
N ALA A 156 -6.64 12.21 16.71
CA ALA A 156 -7.41 13.39 17.10
C ALA A 156 -8.88 13.06 17.38
N SER A 157 -9.49 12.21 16.54
CA SER A 157 -10.84 11.68 16.77
C SER A 157 -10.94 10.91 18.09
N PHE A 158 -9.91 10.12 18.44
CA PHE A 158 -9.89 9.39 19.71
C PHE A 158 -9.79 10.32 20.92
N ARG A 159 -8.92 11.34 20.85
CA ARG A 159 -8.80 12.37 21.92
C ARG A 159 -10.14 13.07 22.18
N ALA A 160 -10.81 13.50 21.12
CA ALA A 160 -12.11 14.15 21.23
C ALA A 160 -13.17 13.25 21.87
N ALA A 161 -13.19 11.95 21.54
CA ALA A 161 -14.08 10.99 22.17
C ALA A 161 -13.79 10.80 23.66
N VAL A 162 -12.51 10.74 24.04
CA VAL A 162 -12.10 10.64 25.45
C VAL A 162 -12.49 11.88 26.25
N GLU A 163 -12.28 13.08 25.69
CA GLU A 163 -12.66 14.35 26.35
C GLU A 163 -14.17 14.46 26.58
N LEU A 164 -14.99 13.98 25.63
CA LEU A 164 -16.44 13.94 25.78
C LEU A 164 -16.87 12.98 26.91
N VAL A 165 -16.27 11.79 26.99
CA VAL A 165 -16.56 10.83 28.06
C VAL A 165 -16.08 11.35 29.42
N ALA A 166 -14.91 11.98 29.47
CA ALA A 166 -14.34 12.53 30.70
C ALA A 166 -15.11 13.76 31.24
N SER A 167 -15.71 14.55 30.35
CA SER A 167 -16.48 15.75 30.71
C SER A 167 -17.94 15.45 31.07
N THR A 168 -18.47 14.27 30.72
CA THR A 168 -19.83 13.87 31.08
C THR A 168 -19.88 13.66 32.61
N PRO A 169 -20.59 14.51 33.38
CA PRO A 169 -20.74 14.32 34.82
C PRO A 169 -21.34 12.93 35.05
N GLN A 170 -20.81 12.14 35.99
CA GLN A 170 -21.29 10.79 36.31
C GLN A 170 -22.83 10.76 36.33
N ALA A 171 -23.43 10.38 35.22
CA ALA A 171 -24.87 10.32 35.12
C ALA A 171 -25.28 9.18 36.03
N LYS A 172 -26.07 9.53 37.05
CA LYS A 172 -26.64 8.57 38.00
C LYS A 172 -27.29 7.45 37.18
N PRO A 173 -26.99 6.17 37.46
CA PRO A 173 -27.39 5.09 36.59
C PRO A 173 -28.91 5.01 36.55
N SER A 174 -29.49 5.29 35.39
CA SER A 174 -30.84 4.82 35.09
C SER A 174 -30.70 3.37 34.65
N THR A 175 -31.38 2.47 35.34
CA THR A 175 -31.53 1.03 35.03
C THR A 175 -32.33 0.78 33.73
N GLY A 176 -32.18 1.66 32.74
CA GLY A 176 -32.88 1.62 31.47
C GLY A 176 -32.20 0.69 30.48
N ASP A 177 -32.99 -0.23 29.94
CA ASP A 177 -32.70 -1.25 28.93
C ASP A 177 -31.76 -0.76 27.80
N LEU A 178 -30.60 -1.42 27.66
CA LEU A 178 -29.50 -1.04 26.75
C LEU A 178 -29.51 -1.82 25.43
N SER A 179 -30.61 -2.49 25.07
CA SER A 179 -30.72 -3.33 23.87
C SER A 179 -30.67 -2.58 22.52
N GLY A 180 -30.31 -1.28 22.48
CA GLY A 180 -30.43 -0.41 21.31
C GLY A 180 -29.14 0.16 20.72
N LEU A 181 -27.96 -0.11 21.30
CA LEU A 181 -26.68 0.48 20.87
C LEU A 181 -25.69 -0.56 20.32
N ASP A 182 -26.16 -1.40 19.41
CA ASP A 182 -25.30 -2.28 18.59
C ASP A 182 -24.60 -1.44 17.49
N GLN A 183 -23.57 -0.66 17.86
CA GLN A 183 -22.68 -0.03 16.88
C GLN A 183 -21.46 -0.92 16.64
N PRO A 184 -21.29 -1.48 15.41
CA PRO A 184 -20.18 -2.36 15.10
C PRO A 184 -18.84 -1.59 15.17
N GLY A 185 -18.02 -1.88 16.17
CA GLY A 185 -16.67 -1.33 16.31
C GLY A 185 -16.26 -0.95 17.74
N TRP A 186 -17.20 -0.90 18.68
CA TRP A 186 -16.90 -0.77 20.11
C TRP A 186 -17.05 -2.15 20.75
N GLN A 187 -15.95 -2.87 20.98
CA GLN A 187 -16.03 -4.06 21.83
C GLN A 187 -16.24 -3.61 23.28
N GLU A 188 -17.47 -3.81 23.73
CA GLU A 188 -17.92 -3.63 25.10
C GLU A 188 -17.11 -4.51 26.04
N GLY A 189 -16.14 -3.88 26.70
CA GLY A 189 -15.35 -4.52 27.73
C GLY A 189 -15.25 -3.70 29.01
N PHE A 190 -16.09 -2.68 29.23
CA PHE A 190 -16.16 -1.93 30.49
C PHE A 190 -17.48 -1.15 30.57
N PHE A 191 -18.60 -1.82 30.86
CA PHE A 191 -19.72 -1.11 31.48
C PHE A 191 -19.45 -1.00 32.97
N ALA A 192 -19.13 0.22 33.38
CA ALA A 192 -19.02 0.60 34.77
C ALA A 192 -20.36 0.34 35.47
N ALA A 193 -20.35 -0.55 36.46
CA ALA A 193 -21.43 -0.62 37.44
C ALA A 193 -21.54 0.75 38.17
N PRO A 194 -22.69 1.08 38.78
CA PRO A 194 -22.88 2.31 39.54
C PRO A 194 -21.72 2.56 40.53
N GLY A 195 -20.99 3.66 40.37
CA GLY A 195 -19.85 4.03 41.23
C GLY A 195 -18.48 3.45 40.81
N VAL A 196 -18.39 2.73 39.68
CA VAL A 196 -17.11 2.29 39.13
C VAL A 196 -16.50 3.43 38.31
N GLN A 197 -15.32 3.90 38.70
CA GLN A 197 -14.59 4.90 37.92
C GLN A 197 -14.31 4.37 36.51
N VAL A 198 -14.44 5.22 35.49
CA VAL A 198 -14.07 4.87 34.11
C VAL A 198 -12.55 4.71 34.08
N HIS A 199 -12.08 3.50 34.35
CA HIS A 199 -10.64 3.25 34.49
C HIS A 199 -9.93 3.23 33.12
N LYS A 200 -10.65 2.95 32.02
CA LYS A 200 -10.00 2.66 30.73
C LYS A 200 -10.95 2.76 29.53
N ILE A 201 -10.58 3.55 28.53
CA ILE A 201 -11.26 3.63 27.24
C ILE A 201 -10.38 2.96 26.18
N ARG A 202 -10.93 2.05 25.38
CA ARG A 202 -10.23 1.37 24.29
C ARG A 202 -11.00 1.53 22.98
N ARG A 203 -10.29 1.75 21.88
CA ARG A 203 -10.86 1.81 20.52
C ARG A 203 -9.91 1.17 19.53
N ASP A 204 -10.40 0.36 18.62
CA ASP A 204 -9.59 -0.13 17.50
C ASP A 204 -9.25 1.02 16.55
N ARG A 205 -8.08 0.97 15.91
CA ARG A 205 -7.68 2.01 14.94
C ARG A 205 -8.51 1.92 13.67
N ALA A 206 -8.64 3.03 12.96
CA ALA A 206 -9.30 3.05 11.67
C ALA A 206 -8.57 2.16 10.65
N TRP A 207 -9.31 1.59 9.69
CA TRP A 207 -8.72 0.88 8.55
C TRP A 207 -7.69 1.76 7.83
N PRO A 208 -6.54 1.22 7.37
CA PRO A 208 -6.15 -0.19 7.32
C PRO A 208 -5.47 -0.74 8.60
N ALA A 209 -5.37 0.06 9.65
CA ALA A 209 -4.67 -0.29 10.89
C ALA A 209 -5.56 -0.98 11.95
N SER A 210 -6.72 -1.52 11.56
CA SER A 210 -7.73 -2.05 12.49
C SER A 210 -7.29 -3.26 13.32
N HIS A 211 -6.14 -3.85 13.02
CA HIS A 211 -5.51 -4.89 13.83
C HIS A 211 -4.81 -4.34 15.08
N SER A 212 -4.73 -3.02 15.24
CA SER A 212 -4.14 -2.33 16.40
C SER A 212 -5.21 -1.53 17.15
N TRP A 213 -4.95 -1.22 18.42
CA TRP A 213 -5.90 -0.47 19.26
C TRP A 213 -5.22 0.69 19.98
N MET A 214 -6.02 1.70 20.27
CA MET A 214 -5.68 2.84 21.11
C MET A 214 -6.36 2.69 22.45
N ILE A 215 -5.71 3.21 23.49
CA ILE A 215 -6.15 3.07 24.87
C ILE A 215 -5.87 4.35 25.63
N TRP A 216 -6.81 4.74 26.47
CA TRP A 216 -6.64 5.86 27.38
C TRP A 216 -6.96 5.42 28.81
N SER A 217 -6.14 5.86 29.76
CA SER A 217 -6.42 5.74 31.19
C SER A 217 -6.01 7.03 31.91
N PRO A 218 -6.66 7.39 33.03
CA PRO A 218 -6.30 8.57 33.80
C PRO A 218 -4.84 8.55 34.30
N GLU A 219 -4.33 7.35 34.62
CA GLU A 219 -3.00 7.16 35.20
C GLU A 219 -1.87 7.21 34.17
N HIS A 220 -2.08 6.61 32.99
CA HIS A 220 -1.03 6.43 31.97
C HIS A 220 -1.21 7.30 30.73
N GLY A 221 -2.29 8.08 30.66
CA GLY A 221 -2.62 8.88 29.48
C GLY A 221 -3.00 8.02 28.26
N PHE A 222 -2.62 8.48 27.08
CA PHE A 222 -2.86 7.81 25.80
C PHE A 222 -1.73 6.84 25.47
N ALA A 223 -2.08 5.62 25.08
CA ALA A 223 -1.14 4.63 24.55
C ALA A 223 -1.77 3.89 23.36
N ALA A 224 -0.94 3.24 22.55
CA ALA A 224 -1.42 2.26 21.57
C ALA A 224 -0.84 0.88 21.87
N GLY A 225 -1.68 -0.15 21.74
CA GLY A 225 -1.26 -1.54 21.90
C GLY A 225 -0.89 -2.14 20.56
N THR A 226 0.14 -3.00 20.58
CA THR A 226 0.54 -3.76 19.39
C THR A 226 -0.29 -5.04 19.29
N PRO A 227 -0.61 -5.52 18.07
CA PRO A 227 -1.39 -6.75 17.86
C PRO A 227 -0.84 -7.99 18.58
N PHE A 228 0.46 -8.00 18.87
CA PHE A 228 1.15 -9.11 19.53
C PHE A 228 1.05 -9.10 21.06
N GLN A 229 0.51 -8.03 21.66
CA GLN A 229 0.14 -8.03 23.07
C GLN A 229 -1.24 -8.68 23.23
N LEU A 230 -1.33 -9.97 22.90
CA LEU A 230 -2.48 -10.76 23.32
C LEU A 230 -2.52 -10.73 24.86
N PRO A 231 -3.68 -10.45 25.47
CA PRO A 231 -3.80 -10.56 26.92
C PRO A 231 -3.36 -11.97 27.30
N ARG A 232 -2.32 -12.09 28.12
CA ARG A 232 -1.93 -13.40 28.66
C ARG A 232 -3.18 -13.96 29.33
N ILE A 233 -3.66 -15.10 28.84
CA ILE A 233 -4.81 -15.78 29.44
C ILE A 233 -4.47 -15.98 30.92
N PRO A 234 -5.22 -15.39 31.85
CA PRO A 234 -4.92 -15.52 33.27
C PRO A 234 -4.89 -17.00 33.64
N GLY A 235 -3.76 -17.48 34.16
CA GLY A 235 -3.56 -18.88 34.54
C GLY A 235 -2.96 -19.79 33.47
N TRP A 236 -2.70 -19.33 32.24
CA TRP A 236 -1.93 -20.11 31.28
C TRP A 236 -0.47 -20.21 31.74
N ARG A 237 -0.05 -21.42 32.10
CA ARG A 237 1.36 -21.79 32.31
C ARG A 237 1.78 -22.64 31.12
N PRO A 238 2.94 -22.40 30.50
CA PRO A 238 3.47 -23.33 29.50
C PRO A 238 3.58 -24.70 30.16
N THR A 239 2.98 -25.73 29.54
CA THR A 239 3.12 -27.11 30.01
C THR A 239 4.61 -27.42 30.02
N GLU A 240 5.18 -27.74 31.18
CA GLU A 240 6.57 -28.18 31.26
C GLU A 240 6.74 -29.37 30.30
N PRO A 241 7.78 -29.38 29.44
CA PRO A 241 8.01 -30.51 28.56
C PRO A 241 8.15 -31.74 29.44
N ALA A 242 7.31 -32.75 29.19
CA ALA A 242 7.32 -33.99 29.94
C ALA A 242 8.76 -34.51 30.01
N GLU A 243 9.29 -34.66 31.22
CA GLU A 243 10.61 -35.23 31.44
C GLU A 243 10.64 -36.59 30.74
N THR A 244 11.35 -36.68 29.62
CA THR A 244 11.60 -37.94 28.94
C THR A 244 12.53 -38.74 29.85
N GLY A 245 11.94 -39.64 30.65
CA GLY A 245 12.69 -40.53 31.52
C GLY A 245 13.75 -41.30 30.74
N SER A 246 15.01 -41.06 31.10
CA SER A 246 16.19 -41.83 30.71
C SER A 246 16.35 -43.07 31.59
#